data_AF-A0A8D8QRE2-F1
#
_entry.id   AF-A0A8D8QRE2-F1
#
_cell.length_a   1.000
_cell.length_b   1.000
_cell.length_c   1.000
_cell.angle_alpha   90.00
_cell.angle_beta   90.00
_cell.angle_gamma   90.00
#
_symmetry.space_group_name_H-M   'P 1'
#
loop_
_entity.id
_entity.type
_entity.pdbx_description
1 polymer ?
#
loop_
_entity_poly.entity_id
_entity_poly.type
_entity_poly.pdbx_seq_one_letter_code
_entity_poly.pdbx_strand_id
1 'polypeptide(L)'
;MNMIQRSRYLDVSLQKIVDPVIQRNAFYAHPENLLLSMLADESRVQREIAYRRIKKVRAAAGSSEVRQFTVPELNLTATSYSSLIYWQEVVLTEPPLTKHLTDESLQKVVEDNNIKDLVPDVPCHTQCVERYIKLVTNASLSVIGYKARDGFIRNQIKSRESMPAFKTKRDFV
;
A
#
# COMPACT_ATOMS: atom_id res chain seq x y z
N MET A 1 2.15 7.65 14.10
CA MET A 1 1.37 7.37 15.33
C MET A 1 0.92 8.61 16.11
N ASN A 2 1.52 9.79 15.84
CA ASN A 2 1.20 11.04 16.55
C ASN A 2 -0.28 11.45 16.56
N MET A 3 -1.09 11.05 15.58
CA MET A 3 -2.52 11.42 15.53
C MET A 3 -3.32 10.81 16.69
N ILE A 4 -3.18 9.50 16.93
CA ILE A 4 -3.90 8.81 18.01
C ILE A 4 -3.44 9.33 19.36
N GLN A 5 -2.12 9.46 19.56
CA GLN A 5 -1.56 10.02 20.79
C GLN A 5 -2.08 11.45 21.05
N ARG A 6 -2.13 12.30 20.01
CA ARG A 6 -2.65 13.66 20.14
C ARG A 6 -4.14 13.70 20.45
N SER A 7 -4.91 12.77 19.90
CA SER A 7 -6.35 12.67 20.20
C SER A 7 -6.62 12.38 21.68
N ARG A 8 -5.66 11.77 22.41
CA ARG A 8 -5.80 11.50 23.85
C ARG A 8 -5.71 12.76 24.73
N TYR A 9 -5.22 13.88 24.20
CA TYR A 9 -5.26 15.17 24.92
C TYR A 9 -6.62 15.87 24.85
N LEU A 10 -7.55 15.38 24.02
CA LEU A 10 -8.89 15.94 23.91
C LEU A 10 -9.74 15.52 25.11
N ASP A 11 -10.75 16.34 25.44
CA ASP A 11 -11.77 15.96 26.41
C ASP A 11 -12.53 14.70 25.96
N VAL A 12 -13.04 13.94 26.94
CA VAL A 12 -13.75 12.67 26.71
C VAL A 12 -14.93 12.83 25.74
N SER A 13 -15.62 13.98 25.77
CA SER A 13 -16.72 14.29 24.84
C SER A 13 -16.25 14.39 23.38
N LEU A 14 -15.08 14.98 23.15
CA LEU A 14 -14.48 15.11 21.83
C LEU A 14 -13.85 13.79 21.35
N GLN A 15 -13.23 13.03 22.25
CA GLN A 15 -12.72 11.69 21.92
C GLN A 15 -13.84 10.80 21.37
N LYS A 16 -15.04 10.82 21.97
CA LYS A 16 -16.21 10.07 21.48
C LYS A 16 -16.62 10.42 20.05
N ILE A 17 -16.33 11.63 19.58
CA ILE A 17 -16.62 12.09 18.21
C ILE A 17 -15.48 11.70 17.26
N VAL A 18 -14.23 11.85 17.71
CA VAL A 18 -13.03 11.65 16.89
C VAL A 18 -12.71 10.17 16.71
N ASP A 19 -12.88 9.34 17.74
CA ASP A 19 -12.48 7.92 17.73
C ASP A 19 -13.20 7.12 16.64
N PRO A 20 -14.52 7.27 16.42
CA PRO A 20 -15.20 6.62 15.29
C PRO A 20 -14.71 7.12 13.93
N VAL A 21 -14.20 8.34 13.82
CA VAL A 21 -13.63 8.89 12.57
C VAL A 21 -12.26 8.27 12.31
N ILE A 22 -11.42 8.17 13.34
CA ILE A 22 -10.11 7.49 13.25
C ILE A 22 -10.32 6.03 12.87
N GLN A 23 -11.21 5.32 13.58
CA GLN A 23 -11.50 3.92 13.33
C GLN A 23 -11.98 3.69 11.90
N ARG A 24 -12.95 4.47 11.39
CA ARG A 24 -13.45 4.31 10.01
C ARG A 24 -12.39 4.52 8.91
N ASN A 25 -11.32 5.25 9.20
CA ASN A 25 -10.25 5.54 8.25
C ASN A 25 -8.97 4.71 8.50
N ALA A 26 -9.03 3.71 9.37
CA ALA A 26 -7.86 2.95 9.83
C ALA A 26 -7.31 1.91 8.82
N PHE A 27 -7.54 2.10 7.52
CA PHE A 27 -6.99 1.24 6.47
C PHE A 27 -5.46 1.15 6.48
N TYR A 28 -4.78 2.18 6.99
CA TYR A 28 -3.33 2.16 7.17
C TYR A 28 -2.86 1.12 8.21
N ALA A 29 -3.72 0.76 9.16
CA ALA A 29 -3.43 -0.22 10.20
C ALA A 29 -3.77 -1.66 9.76
N HIS A 30 -4.15 -1.87 8.50
CA HIS A 30 -4.36 -3.20 7.95
C HIS A 30 -3.15 -4.11 8.27
N PRO A 31 -3.36 -5.37 8.71
CA PRO A 31 -2.27 -6.22 9.18
C PRO A 31 -1.13 -6.38 8.18
N GLU A 32 -1.44 -6.46 6.89
CA GLU A 32 -0.42 -6.57 5.84
C GLU A 32 0.45 -5.32 5.73
N ASN A 33 -0.16 -4.13 5.87
CA ASN A 33 0.56 -2.86 5.83
C ASN A 33 1.47 -2.74 7.05
N LEU A 34 0.99 -3.18 8.22
CA LEU A 34 1.80 -3.23 9.44
C LEU A 34 2.95 -4.24 9.31
N LEU A 35 2.72 -5.43 8.76
CA LEU A 35 3.78 -6.41 8.53
C LEU A 35 4.88 -5.89 7.59
N LEU A 36 4.50 -5.22 6.51
CA LEU A 36 5.46 -4.61 5.58
C LEU A 36 6.25 -3.49 6.26
N SER A 37 5.58 -2.67 7.06
CA SER A 37 6.23 -1.60 7.82
C SER A 37 7.19 -2.18 8.86
N MET A 38 6.81 -3.28 9.53
CA MET A 38 7.65 -3.96 10.51
C MET A 38 8.86 -4.65 9.85
N LEU A 39 8.73 -5.19 8.64
CA LEU A 39 9.85 -5.74 7.86
C LEU A 39 10.86 -4.66 7.44
N ALA A 40 10.39 -3.44 7.22
CA ALA A 40 11.20 -2.28 6.85
C ALA A 40 11.66 -1.44 8.05
N ASP A 41 11.36 -1.87 9.28
CA ASP A 41 11.71 -1.14 10.50
C ASP A 41 13.20 -1.27 10.80
N GLU A 42 13.82 -0.22 11.36
CA GLU A 42 15.22 -0.24 11.77
C GLU A 42 15.49 -1.24 12.91
N SER A 43 14.49 -1.50 13.76
CA SER A 43 14.56 -2.45 14.85
C SER A 43 14.49 -3.90 14.34
N ARG A 44 15.59 -4.62 14.51
CA ARG A 44 15.67 -6.07 14.23
C ARG A 44 14.56 -6.86 14.94
N VAL A 45 14.16 -6.45 16.15
CA VAL A 45 13.09 -7.12 16.91
C VAL A 45 11.75 -7.01 16.17
N GLN A 46 11.42 -5.85 15.60
CA GLN A 46 10.18 -5.69 14.83
C GLN A 46 10.22 -6.50 13.53
N ARG A 47 11.35 -6.48 12.82
CA ARG A 47 11.55 -7.28 11.60
C ARG A 47 11.38 -8.78 11.88
N GLU A 48 11.96 -9.27 12.96
CA GLU A 48 11.86 -10.67 13.38
C GLU A 48 10.41 -11.07 13.70
N ILE A 49 9.66 -10.21 14.40
CA ILE A 49 8.23 -10.45 14.68
C ILE A 49 7.44 -10.56 13.37
N ALA A 50 7.69 -9.66 12.41
CA ALA A 50 7.02 -9.69 11.11
C ALA A 50 7.34 -10.95 10.32
N TYR A 51 8.62 -11.32 10.23
CA TYR A 51 9.07 -12.54 9.57
C TYR A 51 8.39 -13.79 10.14
N ARG A 52 8.37 -13.95 11.47
CA ARG A 52 7.72 -15.11 12.11
C ARG A 52 6.23 -15.19 11.77
N ARG A 53 5.54 -14.03 11.74
CA ARG A 53 4.12 -13.96 11.38
C ARG A 53 3.89 -14.33 9.93
N ILE A 54 4.69 -13.79 9.01
CA ILE A 54 4.61 -14.11 7.57
C ILE A 54 4.86 -15.59 7.34
N LYS A 55 5.92 -16.15 7.93
CA LYS A 55 6.26 -17.57 7.82
C LYS A 55 5.13 -18.47 8.31
N LYS A 56 4.51 -18.13 9.44
CA LYS A 56 3.35 -18.87 9.98
C LYS A 56 2.17 -18.86 9.00
N VAL A 57 1.86 -17.71 8.40
CA VAL A 57 0.74 -17.57 7.46
C VAL A 57 1.03 -18.25 6.14
N ARG A 58 2.27 -18.19 5.66
CA ARG A 58 2.72 -18.88 4.44
C ARG A 58 2.59 -20.39 4.58
N ALA A 59 2.89 -20.95 5.75
CA ALA A 59 2.73 -22.37 6.04
C ALA A 59 1.26 -22.82 6.17
N ALA A 60 0.37 -21.91 6.60
CA ALA A 60 -1.06 -22.15 6.59
C ALA A 60 -1.57 -22.00 5.15
N ALA A 61 -1.68 -23.13 4.44
CA ALA A 61 -2.06 -23.23 3.02
C ALA A 61 -3.02 -22.11 2.58
N GLY A 62 -2.60 -21.34 1.56
CA GLY A 62 -3.32 -20.15 1.13
C GLY A 62 -4.79 -20.44 0.82
N SER A 63 -5.69 -19.68 1.43
CA SER A 63 -7.12 -19.72 1.07
C SER A 63 -7.29 -19.29 -0.39
N SER A 64 -8.10 -20.04 -1.14
CA SER A 64 -8.52 -19.67 -2.50
C SER A 64 -9.57 -18.56 -2.51
N GLU A 65 -10.00 -18.10 -1.33
CA GLU A 65 -10.96 -17.01 -1.20
C GLU A 65 -10.33 -15.66 -1.53
N VAL A 66 -11.16 -14.77 -2.07
CA VAL A 66 -10.78 -13.39 -2.34
C VAL A 66 -10.47 -12.69 -1.02
N ARG A 67 -9.25 -12.15 -0.90
CA ARG A 67 -8.82 -11.38 0.27
C ARG A 67 -9.74 -10.19 0.49
N GLN A 68 -10.31 -10.10 1.67
CA GLN A 68 -11.09 -8.93 2.09
C GLN A 68 -10.16 -7.90 2.73
N PHE A 69 -10.21 -6.67 2.23
CA PHE A 69 -9.45 -5.55 2.79
C PHE A 69 -10.34 -4.77 3.77
N THR A 70 -10.52 -5.33 4.96
CA THR A 70 -11.37 -4.75 6.01
C THR A 70 -10.55 -3.93 7.00
N VAL A 71 -11.21 -2.96 7.61
CA VAL A 71 -10.58 -2.11 8.63
C VAL A 71 -10.47 -2.91 9.94
N PRO A 72 -9.27 -3.11 10.50
CA PRO A 72 -9.12 -3.81 11.78
C PRO A 72 -9.54 -2.91 12.94
N GLU A 73 -9.93 -3.51 14.06
CA GLU A 73 -10.17 -2.78 15.30
C GLU A 73 -8.86 -2.19 15.83
N LEU A 74 -8.85 -0.87 16.04
CA LEU A 74 -7.68 -0.17 16.55
C LEU A 74 -7.61 -0.20 18.07
N ASN A 75 -6.42 -0.53 18.58
CA ASN A 75 -6.05 -0.22 19.93
C ASN A 75 -5.64 1.26 20.03
N LEU A 76 -6.60 2.12 20.42
CA LEU A 76 -6.37 3.56 20.58
C LEU A 76 -5.48 3.92 21.78
N THR A 77 -5.15 2.96 22.63
CA THR A 77 -4.20 3.12 23.75
C THR A 77 -2.78 2.67 23.39
N ALA A 78 -2.57 2.17 22.17
CA ALA A 78 -1.28 1.70 21.73
C ALA A 78 -0.23 2.83 21.79
N THR A 79 0.95 2.49 22.32
CA THR A 79 2.11 3.38 22.36
C THR A 79 3.04 3.18 21.16
N SER A 80 3.07 1.96 20.61
CA SER A 80 3.85 1.57 19.44
C SER A 80 2.94 1.13 18.30
N TYR A 81 3.36 1.37 17.07
CA TYR A 81 2.56 1.02 15.89
C TYR A 81 2.42 -0.50 15.75
N SER A 82 3.35 -1.29 16.26
CA SER A 82 3.27 -2.75 16.25
C SER A 82 2.18 -3.29 17.17
N SER A 83 1.63 -2.50 18.09
CA SER A 83 0.48 -2.85 18.93
C SER A 83 -0.81 -2.11 18.56
N LEU A 84 -0.87 -1.50 17.37
CA LEU A 84 -2.06 -0.79 16.86
C LEU A 84 -3.29 -1.68 16.70
N ILE A 85 -3.09 -2.97 16.45
CA ILE A 85 -4.17 -3.92 16.21
C ILE A 85 -4.05 -5.12 17.14
N TYR A 86 -5.18 -5.75 17.41
CA TYR A 86 -5.26 -7.01 18.14
C TYR A 86 -4.92 -8.17 17.20
N TRP A 87 -3.62 -8.52 17.11
CA TRP A 87 -3.11 -9.55 16.18
C TRP A 87 -3.76 -10.93 16.32
N GLN A 88 -4.39 -11.22 17.45
CA GLN A 88 -5.09 -12.47 17.73
C GLN A 88 -6.50 -12.51 17.13
N GLU A 89 -7.12 -11.35 16.95
CA GLU A 89 -8.52 -11.22 16.52
C GLU A 89 -8.63 -10.96 15.01
N VAL A 90 -7.55 -10.49 14.39
CA VAL A 90 -7.53 -10.19 12.97
C VAL A 90 -7.09 -11.39 12.13
N VAL A 91 -7.81 -11.66 11.05
CA VAL A 91 -7.42 -12.63 10.03
C VAL A 91 -6.15 -12.13 9.34
N LEU A 92 -5.06 -12.87 9.51
CA LEU A 92 -3.77 -12.51 8.94
C LEU A 92 -3.53 -13.26 7.62
N THR A 93 -3.29 -12.50 6.57
CA THR A 93 -2.91 -13.02 5.26
C THR A 93 -1.51 -12.54 4.87
N GLU A 94 -0.84 -13.30 4.00
CA GLU A 94 0.51 -12.95 3.58
C GLU A 94 0.49 -11.70 2.67
N PRO A 95 1.28 -10.65 2.96
CA PRO A 95 1.38 -9.48 2.09
C PRO A 95 1.73 -9.87 0.65
N PRO A 96 1.08 -9.31 -0.40
CA PRO A 96 1.37 -9.69 -1.78
C PRO A 96 2.84 -9.44 -2.17
N LEU A 97 3.43 -8.39 -1.59
CA LEU A 97 4.82 -8.02 -1.80
C LEU A 97 5.81 -9.04 -1.25
N THR A 98 5.43 -9.92 -0.32
CA THR A 98 6.36 -10.94 0.21
C THR A 98 6.22 -12.28 -0.51
N LYS A 99 5.12 -12.51 -1.25
CA LYS A 99 4.81 -13.83 -1.86
C LYS A 99 5.88 -14.36 -2.82
N HIS A 100 6.60 -13.47 -3.50
CA HIS A 100 7.64 -13.85 -4.45
C HIS A 100 9.01 -14.08 -3.78
N LEU A 101 9.15 -13.73 -2.50
CA LEU A 101 10.38 -13.84 -1.74
C LEU A 101 10.46 -15.19 -1.03
N THR A 102 11.62 -15.84 -1.09
CA THR A 102 11.87 -17.07 -0.35
C THR A 102 12.05 -16.78 1.14
N ASP A 103 11.96 -17.82 1.97
CA ASP A 103 12.17 -17.69 3.42
C ASP A 103 13.61 -17.23 3.74
N GLU A 104 14.61 -17.65 2.96
CA GLU A 104 15.99 -17.20 3.12
C GLU A 104 16.16 -15.72 2.80
N SER A 105 15.49 -15.24 1.73
CA SER A 105 15.49 -13.81 1.39
C SER A 105 14.82 -12.98 2.49
N LEU A 106 13.68 -13.43 3.03
CA LEU A 106 13.02 -12.75 4.15
C LEU A 106 13.91 -12.71 5.40
N GLN A 107 14.64 -13.79 5.68
CA GLN A 107 15.56 -13.82 6.81
C GLN A 107 16.73 -12.85 6.62
N LYS A 108 17.28 -12.72 5.41
CA LYS A 108 18.29 -11.70 5.09
C LYS A 108 17.76 -10.28 5.30
N VAL A 109 16.51 -10.00 4.92
CA VAL A 109 15.89 -8.69 5.20
C VAL A 109 15.85 -8.40 6.71
N VAL A 110 15.58 -9.42 7.54
CA VAL A 110 15.62 -9.26 9.01
C VAL A 110 17.03 -8.95 9.51
N GLU A 111 18.05 -9.61 8.97
CA GLU A 111 19.45 -9.47 9.42
C GLU A 111 20.07 -8.15 8.92
N ASP A 112 20.01 -7.89 7.62
CA ASP A 112 20.74 -6.82 6.94
C ASP A 112 19.97 -5.50 6.84
N ASN A 113 18.67 -5.49 7.21
CA ASN A 113 17.76 -4.37 6.96
C ASN A 113 17.73 -3.92 5.49
N ASN A 114 18.02 -4.84 4.56
CA ASN A 114 18.11 -4.51 3.15
C ASN A 114 16.73 -4.61 2.48
N ILE A 115 15.98 -3.50 2.51
CA ILE A 115 14.61 -3.40 1.98
C ILE A 115 14.57 -3.42 0.44
N LYS A 116 15.74 -3.33 -0.24
CA LYS A 116 15.81 -3.33 -1.71
C LYS A 116 15.25 -4.60 -2.35
N ASP A 117 15.31 -5.72 -1.64
CA ASP A 117 14.71 -6.98 -2.10
C ASP A 117 13.19 -7.00 -1.90
N LEU A 118 12.64 -6.17 -1.00
CA LEU A 118 11.21 -6.10 -0.69
C LEU A 118 10.45 -5.16 -1.63
N VAL A 119 11.07 -4.04 -2.01
CA VAL A 119 10.46 -3.03 -2.90
C VAL A 119 11.43 -2.79 -4.06
N PRO A 120 11.05 -3.15 -5.31
CA PRO A 120 11.89 -2.80 -6.45
C PRO A 120 12.01 -1.28 -6.56
N ASP A 121 13.12 -0.78 -7.10
CA ASP A 121 13.27 0.64 -7.41
C ASP A 121 12.22 1.03 -8.46
N VAL A 122 11.07 1.55 -8.00
CA VAL A 122 10.02 2.06 -8.88
C VAL A 122 10.27 3.55 -9.09
N PRO A 123 10.67 3.98 -10.29
CA PRO A 123 10.92 5.39 -10.54
C PRO A 123 9.60 6.18 -10.49
N CYS A 124 9.44 7.00 -9.44
CA CYS A 124 8.23 7.80 -9.22
C CYS A 124 8.06 8.95 -10.24
N HIS A 125 9.16 9.42 -10.86
CA HIS A 125 9.19 10.58 -11.75
C HIS A 125 9.67 10.23 -13.16
N THR A 126 9.14 9.14 -13.73
CA THR A 126 9.39 8.89 -15.15
C THR A 126 8.57 9.84 -16.02
N GLN A 127 9.10 10.19 -17.19
CA GLN A 127 8.32 10.93 -18.20
C GLN A 127 7.02 10.20 -18.56
N CYS A 128 7.01 8.87 -18.50
CA CYS A 128 5.80 8.06 -18.72
C CYS A 128 4.73 8.37 -17.69
N VAL A 129 5.09 8.42 -16.39
CA VAL A 129 4.17 8.80 -15.31
C VAL A 129 3.64 10.21 -15.52
N GLU A 130 4.50 11.20 -15.83
CA GLU A 130 4.05 12.57 -16.10
C GLU A 130 3.08 12.67 -17.28
N ARG A 131 3.35 11.94 -18.37
CA ARG A 131 2.45 11.87 -19.54
C ARG A 131 1.12 11.24 -19.20
N TYR A 132 1.11 10.19 -18.38
CA TYR A 132 -0.11 9.53 -17.93
C TYR A 132 -0.94 10.42 -16.99
N ILE A 133 -0.30 11.16 -16.08
CA ILE A 133 -1.00 12.13 -15.22
C ILE A 133 -1.73 13.16 -16.09
N LYS A 134 -1.07 13.75 -17.10
CA LYS A 134 -1.71 14.69 -18.03
C LYS A 134 -2.89 14.05 -18.77
N LEU A 135 -2.75 12.80 -19.21
CA LEU A 135 -3.80 12.06 -19.90
C LEU A 135 -5.03 11.83 -19.01
N VAL A 136 -4.82 11.37 -17.77
CA VAL A 136 -5.89 11.09 -16.80
C VAL A 136 -6.60 12.38 -16.38
N THR A 137 -5.84 13.47 -16.19
CA THR A 137 -6.41 14.79 -15.92
C THR A 137 -7.29 15.26 -17.08
N ASN A 138 -6.80 15.16 -18.32
CA ASN A 138 -7.58 15.55 -19.50
C ASN A 138 -8.86 14.70 -19.65
N ALA A 139 -8.77 13.39 -19.43
CA ALA A 139 -9.93 12.51 -19.43
C ALA A 139 -10.97 12.92 -18.37
N SER A 140 -10.50 13.29 -17.17
CA SER A 140 -11.37 13.71 -16.07
C SER A 140 -12.04 15.07 -16.33
N LEU A 141 -11.40 15.95 -17.09
CA LEU A 141 -12.01 17.22 -17.54
C LEU A 141 -12.99 17.02 -18.69
N SER A 142 -12.74 16.03 -19.56
CA SER A 142 -13.50 15.85 -20.80
C SER A 142 -14.78 15.03 -20.61
N VAL A 143 -14.79 14.03 -19.72
CA VAL A 143 -15.92 13.11 -19.56
C VAL A 143 -16.19 12.75 -18.11
N ILE A 144 -17.46 12.47 -17.80
CA ILE A 144 -17.94 12.11 -16.45
C ILE A 144 -18.18 10.60 -16.37
N GLY A 145 -17.75 10.00 -15.26
CA GLY A 145 -17.98 8.57 -14.97
C GLY A 145 -16.81 7.66 -15.33
N TYR A 146 -16.68 6.56 -14.59
CA TYR A 146 -15.55 5.63 -14.70
C TYR A 146 -15.41 5.03 -16.11
N LYS A 147 -16.49 4.46 -16.66
CA LYS A 147 -16.47 3.81 -17.99
C LYS A 147 -16.10 4.76 -19.11
N ALA A 148 -16.63 5.99 -19.07
CA ALA A 148 -16.34 7.00 -20.09
C ALA A 148 -14.87 7.46 -20.03
N ARG A 149 -14.33 7.70 -18.82
CA ARG A 149 -12.92 8.08 -18.64
C ARG A 149 -11.97 6.99 -19.10
N ASP A 150 -12.24 5.74 -18.73
CA ASP A 150 -11.43 4.60 -19.16
C ASP A 150 -11.47 4.42 -20.70
N GLY A 151 -12.65 4.54 -21.32
CA GLY A 151 -12.79 4.54 -22.78
C GLY A 151 -12.02 5.67 -23.47
N PHE A 152 -12.09 6.89 -22.93
CA PHE A 152 -11.35 8.05 -23.44
C PHE A 152 -9.83 7.82 -23.40
N ILE A 153 -9.32 7.34 -22.25
CA ILE A 153 -7.89 7.04 -22.05
C ILE A 153 -7.43 5.98 -23.05
N ARG A 154 -8.16 4.86 -23.19
CA ARG A 154 -7.81 3.77 -24.12
C ARG A 154 -7.83 4.23 -25.57
N ASN A 155 -8.83 5.00 -25.98
CA ASN A 155 -8.92 5.54 -27.34
C ASN A 155 -7.76 6.49 -27.64
N GLN A 156 -7.38 7.34 -26.69
CA GLN A 156 -6.26 8.25 -26.87
C GLN A 156 -4.91 7.53 -26.91
N ILE A 157 -4.73 6.46 -26.12
CA ILE A 157 -3.54 5.60 -26.21
C ILE A 157 -3.47 4.92 -27.58
N LYS A 158 -4.56 4.27 -28.03
CA LYS A 158 -4.63 3.64 -29.36
C LYS A 158 -4.37 4.63 -30.50
N SER A 159 -4.95 5.83 -30.41
CA SER A 159 -4.69 6.90 -31.38
C SER A 159 -3.21 7.27 -31.41
N ARG A 160 -2.54 7.41 -30.26
CA ARG A 160 -1.09 7.67 -30.19
C ARG A 160 -0.26 6.53 -30.77
N GLU A 161 -0.67 5.27 -30.58
CA GLU A 161 0.01 4.10 -31.17
C GLU A 161 -0.14 4.05 -32.69
N SER A 162 -1.28 4.51 -33.24
CA SER A 162 -1.47 4.62 -34.69
C SER A 162 -0.70 5.76 -35.34
N MET A 163 -0.21 6.73 -34.56
CA MET A 163 0.56 7.85 -35.09
C MET A 163 1.99 7.40 -35.40
N PRO A 164 2.54 7.78 -36.56
CA PRO A 164 3.93 7.46 -36.90
C PRO A 164 4.90 8.07 -35.89
N ALA A 165 5.96 7.30 -35.56
CA ALA A 165 6.98 7.73 -34.63
C ALA A 165 7.95 8.70 -35.32
N PHE A 166 7.90 9.97 -34.93
CA PHE A 166 8.80 11.00 -35.44
C PHE A 166 10.00 11.16 -34.52
N LYS A 167 11.21 10.99 -35.05
CA LYS A 167 12.47 11.16 -34.30
C LYS A 167 13.03 12.56 -34.46
N THR A 168 12.76 13.22 -35.58
CA THR A 168 13.22 14.56 -35.88
C THR A 168 12.06 15.46 -36.31
N LYS A 169 12.22 16.78 -36.17
CA LYS A 169 11.24 17.75 -36.66
C LYS A 169 11.00 17.67 -38.17
N ARG A 170 11.96 17.13 -38.95
CA ARG A 170 11.80 16.96 -40.40
C ARG A 170 10.81 15.86 -40.74
N ASP A 171 10.61 14.92 -39.84
CA ASP A 171 9.70 13.79 -40.08
C ASP A 171 8.22 14.23 -40.03
N PHE A 172 7.94 15.45 -39.52
CA PHE A 172 6.60 16.03 -39.44
C PHE A 172 6.15 16.77 -40.73
N VAL A 173 7.06 17.00 -41.67
CA VAL A 173 6.83 17.82 -42.89
C VAL A 173 6.65 16.93 -44.10
#